data_AF-A0A3N5GZL8-F1
#
_entry.id   AF-A0A3N5GZL8-F1
#
_cell.length_a   1.000
_cell.length_b   1.000
_cell.length_c   1.000
_cell.angle_alpha   90.00
_cell.angle_beta   90.00
_cell.angle_gamma   90.00
#
_symmetry.space_group_name_H-M   'P 1'
#
loop_
_entity.id
_entity.type
_entity.pdbx_description
1 polymer ?
#
loop_
_entity_poly.entity_id
_entity_poly.type
_entity_poly.pdbx_seq_one_letter_code
_entity_poly.pdbx_strand_id
1 'polypeptide(L)' 'MEVFRRLPPPDRRDPCALTIGNFDGVHSGHRAVLGQLRRRADELGLPTCVLTFEPHPREYFAALAAAQDARAA' A
#
# COMPACT_ATOMS: atom_id res chain seq x y z
N MET A 1 0.84 -14.45 -6.76
CA MET A 1 0.73 -13.19 -6.00
C MET A 1 0.42 -13.57 -4.57
N GLU A 2 1.22 -13.09 -3.63
CA GLU A 2 0.99 -13.29 -2.20
C GLU A 2 0.33 -12.02 -1.61
N VAL A 3 -0.53 -12.19 -0.61
CA VAL A 3 -1.25 -11.09 0.05
C VAL A 3 -0.94 -11.12 1.54
N PHE A 4 -0.41 -10.00 2.03
CA PHE A 4 -0.10 -9.82 3.45
C PHE A 4 -1.08 -8.80 4.05
N ARG A 5 -1.76 -9.17 5.14
CA ARG A 5 -2.64 -8.24 5.87
C ARG A 5 -1.91 -7.44 6.95
N ARG A 6 -0.66 -7.81 7.23
CA ARG A 6 0.26 -7.14 8.13
C ARG A 6 1.66 -7.27 7.54
N LEU A 7 2.57 -6.36 7.88
CA LEU A 7 3.96 -6.53 7.49
C LEU A 7 4.48 -7.88 8.03
N PRO A 8 5.13 -8.71 7.20
CA PRO A 8 5.77 -9.92 7.69
C PRO A 8 6.83 -9.55 8.75
N PRO A 9 7.16 -10.50 9.65
CA PRO A 9 8.20 -10.25 10.65
C PRO A 9 9.55 -9.95 9.96
N PRO A 10 10.46 -9.17 10.58
CA PRO A 10 11.65 -8.65 9.91
C PRO A 10 12.55 -9.70 9.25
N ASP A 11 12.63 -10.89 9.84
CA ASP A 11 13.38 -12.06 9.34
C ASP A 11 12.77 -12.69 8.07
N ARG A 12 11.53 -12.33 7.73
CA ARG A 12 10.79 -12.81 6.54
C ARG A 12 10.52 -11.68 5.53
N ARG A 13 11.32 -10.62 5.56
CA ARG A 13 11.25 -9.51 4.60
C ARG A 13 12.36 -9.64 3.57
N ASP A 14 12.08 -10.39 2.50
CA ASP A 14 13.00 -10.46 1.37
C ASP A 14 13.07 -9.11 0.64
N PRO A 15 14.22 -8.75 0.03
CA PRO A 15 14.34 -7.55 -0.79
C PRO A 15 13.31 -7.54 -1.92
N CYS A 16 12.64 -6.40 -2.11
CA CYS A 16 11.69 -6.21 -3.19
C CYS A 16 11.72 -4.77 -3.71
N ALA A 17 11.30 -4.59 -4.96
CA ALA A 17 10.89 -3.28 -5.45
C ALA A 17 9.47 -3.01 -4.96
N LEU A 18 9.26 -1.93 -4.21
CA LEU A 18 7.99 -1.60 -3.57
C LEU A 18 7.40 -0.31 -4.14
N THR A 19 6.08 -0.29 -4.36
CA THR A 19 5.31 0.96 -4.48
C THR A 19 4.24 1.04 -3.40
N ILE A 20 3.84 2.25 -3.04
CA ILE A 20 2.88 2.52 -1.96
C ILE A 20 1.80 3.46 -2.49
N GLY A 21 0.54 3.16 -2.21
CA GLY A 21 -0.60 4.00 -2.60
C GLY A 21 -1.94 3.33 -2.33
N ASN A 22 -3.04 4.09 -2.44
CA ASN A 22 -4.39 3.52 -2.22
C ASN A 22 -4.80 2.56 -3.34
N PHE A 23 -4.34 2.81 -4.58
CA PHE A 23 -4.64 1.99 -5.77
C PHE A 23 -6.13 1.74 -6.04
N ASP A 24 -7.02 2.57 -5.49
CA ASP A 24 -8.47 2.45 -5.72
C ASP A 24 -8.80 2.72 -7.20
N GLY A 25 -9.52 1.79 -7.82
CA GLY A 25 -9.89 1.80 -9.24
C GLY A 25 -8.77 1.58 -10.28
N VAL A 26 -7.49 1.52 -9.87
CA VAL A 26 -6.31 1.22 -10.73
C VAL A 26 -6.36 1.89 -12.12
N HIS A 27 -6.68 3.18 -12.16
CA HIS A 27 -6.78 3.98 -13.39
C HIS A 27 -5.41 4.19 -14.08
N SER A 28 -5.39 4.93 -15.19
CA SER A 28 -4.18 5.13 -16.02
C SER A 28 -2.95 5.58 -15.23
N GLY A 29 -3.11 6.53 -14.30
CA GLY A 29 -2.03 6.95 -13.39
C GLY A 29 -1.43 5.81 -12.57
N HIS A 30 -2.27 4.99 -11.92
CA HIS A 30 -1.79 3.82 -11.17
C HIS A 30 -1.11 2.79 -12.08
N ARG A 31 -1.64 2.57 -13.28
CA ARG A 31 -1.03 1.66 -14.27
C ARG A 31 0.36 2.14 -14.69
N ALA A 32 0.57 3.44 -14.81
CA ALA A 32 1.89 4.01 -15.10
C ALA A 32 2.88 3.75 -13.95
N VAL A 33 2.46 3.95 -12.70
CA VAL A 33 3.28 3.65 -11.50
C VAL A 33 3.63 2.16 -11.42
N LEU A 34 2.66 1.27 -11.62
CA LEU A 34 2.88 -0.18 -11.63
C LEU A 34 3.81 -0.61 -12.78
N GLY A 35 3.70 0.03 -13.95
CA GLY A 35 4.61 -0.18 -15.07
C GLY A 35 6.05 0.23 -14.74
N GLN A 36 6.24 1.37 -14.07
CA GLN A 36 7.56 1.81 -13.61
C GLN A 36 8.15 0.88 -12.55
N LEU A 37 7.32 0.43 -11.61
CA LEU A 37 7.69 -0.56 -10.60
C LEU A 37 8.24 -1.82 -11.27
N ARG A 38 7.49 -2.37 -12.23
CA ARG A 38 7.88 -3.61 -12.93
C ARG A 38 9.21 -3.44 -13.65
N ARG A 39 9.39 -2.37 -14.42
CA ARG A 39 10.64 -2.08 -15.13
C ARG A 39 11.83 -2.01 -14.18
N ARG A 40 11.69 -1.27 -13.08
CA ARG A 40 12.79 -1.12 -12.11
C ARG A 40 13.10 -2.42 -11.37
N ALA A 41 12.09 -3.22 -11.08
CA ALA A 41 12.25 -4.54 -10.48
C ALA A 41 13.02 -5.50 -11.40
N ASP A 42 12.71 -5.49 -12.70
CA ASP A 42 13.43 -6.28 -13.71
C ASP A 42 14.91 -5.89 -13.81
N GLU A 43 15.20 -4.58 -13.83
CA GLU A 43 16.59 -4.07 -13.85
C GLU A 43 17.41 -4.50 -12.61
N LEU A 44 16.74 -4.67 -11.47
CA LEU A 44 17.37 -5.00 -10.19
C LEU A 44 17.32 -6.51 -9.87
N GLY A 45 16.64 -7.31 -10.69
CA GLY A 45 16.41 -8.73 -10.40
C GLY A 45 15.59 -8.97 -9.12
N LEU A 46 14.69 -8.04 -8.77
CA LEU A 46 13.89 -8.07 -7.55
C LEU A 46 12.43 -8.43 -7.83
N PRO A 47 11.72 -9.08 -6.88
CA PRO A 47 10.27 -9.20 -6.94
C PRO A 47 9.59 -7.84 -6.75
N THR A 48 8.40 -7.68 -7.33
CA THR A 48 7.56 -6.49 -7.14
C THR A 48 6.60 -6.66 -5.97
N CYS A 49 6.40 -5.61 -5.17
CA CYS A 49 5.43 -5.55 -4.09
C CYS A 49 4.61 -4.25 -4.16
N VAL A 50 3.35 -4.33 -3.74
CA VAL A 50 2.46 -3.18 -3.58
C VAL A 50 2.03 -3.13 -2.13
N LEU A 51 2.24 -1.97 -1.48
CA LEU A 51 1.66 -1.67 -0.18
C LEU A 51 0.44 -0.77 -0.39
N THR A 52 -0.71 -1.21 0.10
CA THR A 52 -1.94 -0.43 0.14
C THR A 52 -2.51 -0.43 1.56
N PHE A 53 -3.61 0.30 1.75
CA PHE A 53 -4.19 0.60 3.06
C PHE A 53 -5.60 0.02 3.15
N GLU A 54 -5.87 -0.62 4.28
CA GLU A 54 -7.19 -1.10 4.67
C GLU A 54 -7.33 -0.87 6.19
N PRO A 55 -8.33 -0.11 6.67
CA PRO A 55 -9.36 0.61 5.90
C PRO A 55 -8.77 1.72 5.01
N HIS A 56 -9.55 2.19 4.03
CA HIS A 56 -9.11 3.29 3.17
C HIS A 56 -8.78 4.52 4.03
N PRO A 57 -7.69 5.28 3.76
CA PRO A 57 -7.26 6.36 4.66
C PRO A 57 -8.36 7.38 4.95
N ARG A 58 -9.21 7.69 3.95
CA ARG A 58 -10.35 8.59 4.13
C ARG A 58 -11.36 8.07 5.16
N GLU A 59 -11.62 6.77 5.17
CA GLU A 59 -12.53 6.13 6.14
C GLU A 59 -11.89 6.12 7.53
N TYR A 60 -10.61 5.75 7.61
CA TYR A 60 -9.86 5.76 8.86
C TYR A 60 -9.90 7.13 9.54
N PHE A 61 -9.59 8.21 8.80
CA PHE A 61 -9.56 9.55 9.37
C PHE A 61 -10.96 10.10 9.68
N ALA A 62 -11.99 9.74 8.91
CA ALA A 62 -13.36 10.11 9.23
C ALA A 62 -13.83 9.47 10.55
N ALA A 63 -13.55 8.18 10.75
CA ALA A 63 -13.86 7.48 11.99
C ALA A 63 -13.06 8.04 13.18
N LEU A 64 -11.78 8.37 12.96
CA LEU A 64 -10.93 8.96 13.98
C LEU A 64 -11.47 10.32 14.45
N ALA A 65 -11.84 11.20 13.52
CA ALA A 65 -12.41 12.51 13.86
C ALA A 65 -13.70 12.38 14.67
N ALA A 66 -14.64 11.51 14.24
CA ALA A 66 -15.88 11.27 14.97
C ALA A 66 -15.64 10.75 16.41
N ALA A 67 -14.65 9.88 16.60
CA ALA A 67 -14.29 9.37 17.92
C ALA A 67 -13.66 10.46 18.83
N GLN A 68 -12.93 11.41 18.24
CA GLN A 68 -12.37 12.54 18.98
C GLN A 68 -13.46 13.50 19.45
N ASP A 69 -14.43 13.81 18.57
CA ASP A 69 -15.56 14.67 18.89
C ASP A 69 -16.42 14.07 20.01
N ALA A 70 -16.69 12.76 19.94
CA ALA A 70 -17.45 12.04 20.97
C ALA A 70 -16.76 12.01 22.35
N ARG A 71 -15.43 12.16 22.39
CA ARG A 71 -14.67 12.22 23.66
C ARG A 71 -14.58 13.63 24.24
N ALA A 72 -14.82 14.65 23.42
CA ALA A 72 -14.82 16.05 23.82
C ALA A 72 -16.19 16.56 24.29
N ALA A 73 -17.26 15.81 24.00
CA ALA A 73 -18.63 16.01 24.49
C ALA A 73 -18.88 15.27 25.82
#